data_AF-A0A8C7ZID9-F1
#
_entry.id   AF-A0A8C7ZID9-F1
#
_cell.length_a   1.000
_cell.length_b   1.000
_cell.length_c   1.000
_cell.angle_alpha   90.00
_cell.angle_beta   90.00
_cell.angle_gamma   90.00
#
_symmetry.space_group_name_H-M   'P 1'
#
loop_
_entity.id
_entity.type
_entity.pdbx_description
1 polymer ?
#
loop_
_entity_poly.entity_id
_entity_poly.type
_entity_poly.pdbx_seq_one_letter_code
_entity_poly.pdbx_strand_id
1 'polypeptide(L)'
;MGTFYRQLIHGNALLLIIILGIGGSFHCGYHITGLSSPSPYIQHFINSSWFNRYGEPPSPESATMVWSLVVSMFAVGGLFGVFSVKFFTGKLGCKRAMIGNNLISIIGAGVMLTSKWAQSFEMIIIARALFGFSAALGTSLHLMYLGEISPRQIRGSVTLTSATFLSLGKLSGQFFGLTEILGGQDMWNIVLSVPACLSLVQVLALPFLPEPPRYLFIEKRDDKACKKALQRLWGPGEYKQEMDEMLMEQLASEAAPPKSFLMLIRDRTVRWQLITMSTIFCCNQLSGMSAISIFAFDIFVKAGIPKENVRYVTLGLGLSEIVTSLVSGLLIEYSGRRPLLWGGYGFMSLIWVLVTITLNLKDTYYWISYLSAALIFLFFVFFCGGPGAATGTLNNELFTQSNRLAAFALVGFLRWFMFAMQGLIFPFIIKTFGSYCFTLFALTSLLGSLYAFFILPETKVMDQHHQKMAQLSFIL
;
A
#
# COMPACT_ATOMS: atom_id res chain seq x y z
N MET A 1 28.72 -5.08 -1.33
CA MET A 1 27.74 -5.53 -2.35
C MET A 1 28.01 -6.93 -2.91
N GLY A 2 29.26 -7.36 -3.16
CA GLY A 2 29.56 -8.65 -3.82
C GLY A 2 29.15 -9.93 -3.07
N THR A 3 29.21 -9.96 -1.74
CA THR A 3 28.77 -11.11 -0.91
C THR A 3 27.26 -11.23 -0.79
N PHE A 4 26.54 -10.09 -0.80
CA PHE A 4 25.08 -10.00 -0.69
C PHE A 4 24.36 -10.65 -1.88
N TYR A 5 24.74 -10.27 -3.11
CA TYR A 5 24.17 -10.87 -4.33
C TYR A 5 24.48 -12.37 -4.42
N ARG A 6 25.66 -12.79 -3.96
CA ARG A 6 26.06 -14.21 -3.98
C ARG A 6 25.20 -15.08 -3.07
N GLN A 7 24.78 -14.55 -1.92
CA GLN A 7 23.89 -15.24 -0.97
C GLN A 7 22.43 -15.28 -1.44
N LEU A 8 21.94 -14.24 -2.15
CA LEU A 8 20.58 -14.23 -2.71
C LEU A 8 20.39 -15.23 -3.86
N ILE A 9 21.44 -15.52 -4.62
CA ILE A 9 21.39 -16.33 -5.85
C ILE A 9 21.68 -17.83 -5.56
N HIS A 10 22.34 -18.17 -4.45
CA HIS A 10 22.72 -19.56 -4.15
C HIS A 10 21.55 -20.46 -3.73
N GLY A 11 20.43 -19.90 -3.28
CA GLY A 11 19.26 -20.66 -2.83
C GLY A 11 17.94 -20.13 -3.41
N ASN A 12 16.82 -20.61 -2.88
CA ASN A 12 15.48 -20.24 -3.37
C ASN A 12 14.98 -18.89 -2.82
N ALA A 13 15.80 -18.13 -2.07
CA ALA A 13 15.40 -16.88 -1.45
C ALA A 13 14.91 -15.83 -2.47
N LEU A 14 15.66 -15.57 -3.55
CA LEU A 14 15.25 -14.59 -4.57
C LEU A 14 13.94 -15.00 -5.25
N LEU A 15 13.83 -16.27 -5.64
CA LEU A 15 12.63 -16.83 -6.24
C LEU A 15 11.42 -16.68 -5.31
N LEU A 16 11.59 -16.99 -4.02
CA LEU A 16 10.55 -16.81 -3.02
C LEU A 16 10.16 -15.35 -2.86
N ILE A 17 11.12 -14.41 -2.76
CA ILE A 17 10.82 -12.97 -2.67
C ILE A 17 9.99 -12.51 -3.87
N ILE A 18 10.35 -12.93 -5.09
CA ILE A 18 9.60 -12.59 -6.30
C ILE A 18 8.19 -13.18 -6.24
N ILE A 19 8.08 -14.48 -5.93
CA ILE A 19 6.79 -15.17 -5.83
C ILE A 19 5.93 -14.49 -4.78
N LEU A 20 6.45 -14.17 -3.60
CA LEU A 20 5.71 -13.47 -2.55
C LEU A 20 5.26 -12.07 -3.00
N GLY A 21 6.13 -11.36 -3.74
CA GLY A 21 5.87 -10.05 -4.33
C GLY A 21 4.68 -10.00 -5.26
N ILE A 22 4.61 -10.93 -6.21
CA ILE A 22 3.58 -10.94 -7.26
C ILE A 22 2.17 -11.20 -6.74
N GLY A 23 1.98 -12.04 -5.71
CA GLY A 23 0.66 -12.32 -5.13
C GLY A 23 0.34 -11.51 -3.86
N GLY A 24 1.32 -10.76 -3.33
CA GLY A 24 1.18 -9.92 -2.15
C GLY A 24 0.97 -8.45 -2.50
N SER A 25 2.04 -7.67 -2.38
CA SER A 25 1.98 -6.21 -2.51
C SER A 25 1.64 -5.75 -3.94
N PHE A 26 2.03 -6.51 -4.96
CA PHE A 26 1.68 -6.21 -6.35
C PHE A 26 0.17 -6.14 -6.56
N HIS A 27 -0.60 -7.09 -6.01
CA HIS A 27 -2.06 -7.09 -6.10
C HIS A 27 -2.69 -5.82 -5.54
N CYS A 28 -2.21 -5.40 -4.36
CA CYS A 28 -2.67 -4.18 -3.72
C CYS A 28 -2.40 -2.96 -4.60
N GLY A 29 -1.19 -2.85 -5.15
CA GLY A 29 -0.81 -1.76 -6.04
C GLY A 29 -1.67 -1.71 -7.30
N TYR A 30 -1.87 -2.86 -7.93
CA TYR A 30 -2.67 -2.97 -9.16
C TYR A 30 -4.10 -2.51 -8.95
N HIS A 31 -4.78 -2.97 -7.90
CA HIS A 31 -6.19 -2.62 -7.68
C HIS A 31 -6.41 -1.18 -7.21
N ILE A 32 -5.37 -0.49 -6.74
CA ILE A 32 -5.40 0.94 -6.41
C ILE A 32 -5.53 1.78 -7.68
N THR A 33 -4.72 1.52 -8.71
CA THR A 33 -4.68 2.35 -9.94
C THR A 33 -5.45 1.75 -11.11
N GLY A 34 -5.63 0.43 -11.17
CA GLY A 34 -6.26 -0.28 -12.29
C GLY A 34 -7.73 0.06 -12.52
N LEU A 35 -8.40 0.70 -11.54
CA LEU A 35 -9.77 1.20 -11.70
C LEU A 35 -9.82 2.58 -12.40
N SER A 36 -8.75 3.36 -12.33
CA SER A 36 -8.73 4.77 -12.74
C SER A 36 -8.92 4.96 -14.25
N SER A 37 -8.20 4.21 -15.07
CA SER A 37 -8.24 4.32 -16.54
C SER A 37 -9.54 3.80 -17.17
N PRO A 38 -10.11 2.64 -16.75
CA PRO A 38 -11.39 2.17 -17.28
C PRO A 38 -12.62 2.82 -16.63
N SER A 39 -12.45 3.81 -15.74
CA SER A 39 -13.57 4.43 -15.01
C SER A 39 -14.74 4.90 -15.90
N PRO A 40 -14.52 5.52 -17.09
CA PRO A 40 -15.64 6.00 -17.90
C PRO A 40 -16.47 4.85 -18.48
N TYR A 41 -15.82 3.73 -18.83
CA TYR A 41 -16.50 2.56 -19.39
C TYR A 41 -17.30 1.81 -18.32
N ILE A 42 -16.79 1.76 -17.09
CA ILE A 42 -17.49 1.15 -15.96
C ILE A 42 -18.71 1.99 -15.59
N GLN A 43 -18.57 3.32 -15.52
CA GLN A 43 -19.70 4.23 -15.29
C GLN A 43 -20.78 4.08 -16.39
N HIS A 44 -20.36 3.99 -17.65
CA HIS A 44 -21.28 3.74 -18.75
C HIS A 44 -22.01 2.38 -18.62
N PHE A 45 -21.29 1.33 -18.22
CA PHE A 45 -21.89 0.02 -17.95
C PHE A 45 -22.91 0.05 -16.81
N ILE A 46 -22.61 0.77 -15.72
CA ILE A 46 -23.54 0.97 -14.59
C ILE A 46 -24.82 1.62 -15.08
N ASN A 47 -24.71 2.73 -15.83
CA ASN A 47 -25.87 3.45 -16.35
C ASN A 47 -26.70 2.60 -17.31
N SER A 48 -26.04 1.85 -18.19
CA SER A 48 -26.71 0.96 -19.16
C SER A 48 -27.43 -0.20 -18.47
N SER A 49 -26.78 -0.82 -17.48
CA SER A 49 -27.38 -1.92 -16.70
C SER A 49 -28.58 -1.44 -15.88
N TRP A 50 -28.50 -0.22 -15.32
CA TRP A 50 -29.61 0.41 -14.61
C TRP A 50 -30.80 0.67 -15.55
N PHE A 51 -30.56 1.29 -16.70
CA PHE A 51 -31.59 1.56 -17.69
C PHE A 51 -32.29 0.28 -18.15
N ASN A 52 -31.51 -0.77 -18.44
CA ASN A 52 -32.06 -2.07 -18.84
C ASN A 52 -32.97 -2.71 -17.78
N ARG A 53 -32.74 -2.42 -16.49
CA ARG A 53 -33.52 -3.00 -15.38
C ARG A 53 -34.74 -2.17 -15.00
N TYR A 54 -34.62 -0.85 -14.99
CA TYR A 54 -35.64 0.06 -14.47
C TYR A 54 -36.39 0.85 -15.56
N GLY A 55 -35.93 0.80 -16.81
CA GLY A 55 -36.55 1.52 -17.94
C GLY A 55 -36.27 3.03 -17.95
N GLU A 56 -35.50 3.54 -16.99
CA GLU A 56 -35.14 4.94 -16.85
C GLU A 56 -33.65 5.10 -16.50
N PRO A 57 -32.98 6.20 -16.91
CA PRO A 57 -31.60 6.45 -16.53
C PRO A 57 -31.49 6.79 -15.03
N PRO A 58 -30.40 6.40 -14.35
CA PRO A 58 -30.20 6.75 -12.94
C PRO A 58 -30.07 8.27 -12.79
N SER A 59 -30.57 8.81 -11.68
CA SER A 59 -30.32 10.21 -11.32
C SER A 59 -28.81 10.47 -11.16
N PRO A 60 -28.32 11.71 -11.39
CA PRO A 60 -26.91 12.05 -11.23
C PRO A 60 -26.36 11.71 -9.83
N GLU A 61 -27.18 11.90 -8.79
CA GLU A 61 -26.87 11.57 -7.41
C GLU A 61 -26.70 10.05 -7.23
N SER A 62 -27.64 9.25 -7.75
CA SER A 62 -27.59 7.80 -7.68
C SER A 62 -26.40 7.22 -8.45
N ALA A 63 -26.11 7.73 -9.65
CA ALA A 63 -24.95 7.30 -10.43
C ALA A 63 -23.63 7.60 -9.69
N THR A 64 -23.52 8.80 -9.10
CA THR A 64 -22.36 9.18 -8.28
C THR A 64 -22.24 8.28 -7.05
N MET A 65 -23.36 7.97 -6.37
CA MET A 65 -23.37 7.11 -5.20
C MET A 65 -22.91 5.69 -5.54
N VAL A 66 -23.43 5.08 -6.61
CA VAL A 66 -23.02 3.73 -7.06
C VAL A 66 -21.53 3.71 -7.42
N TRP A 67 -21.04 4.73 -8.14
CA TRP A 67 -19.62 4.84 -8.45
C TRP A 67 -18.74 4.96 -7.20
N SER A 68 -19.13 5.83 -6.25
CA SER A 68 -18.44 5.97 -4.96
C SER A 68 -18.45 4.67 -4.16
N LEU A 69 -19.53 3.86 -4.22
CA LEU A 69 -19.59 2.53 -3.61
C LEU A 69 -18.60 1.56 -4.27
N VAL A 70 -18.53 1.51 -5.61
CA VAL A 70 -17.57 0.66 -6.34
C VAL A 70 -16.12 0.98 -5.94
N VAL A 71 -15.79 2.26 -5.82
CA VAL A 71 -14.46 2.72 -5.41
C VAL A 71 -14.19 2.37 -3.93
N SER A 72 -15.10 2.74 -3.04
CA SER A 72 -14.91 2.60 -1.58
C SER A 72 -15.00 1.17 -1.07
N MET A 73 -15.71 0.26 -1.75
CA MET A 73 -15.80 -1.14 -1.30
C MET A 73 -14.47 -1.89 -1.33
N PHE A 74 -13.53 -1.48 -2.17
CA PHE A 74 -12.15 -1.96 -2.08
C PHE A 74 -11.51 -1.60 -0.74
N ALA A 75 -11.79 -0.40 -0.24
CA ALA A 75 -11.28 0.05 1.04
C ALA A 75 -11.94 -0.69 2.22
N VAL A 76 -13.26 -0.88 2.15
CA VAL A 76 -14.05 -1.63 3.13
C VAL A 76 -13.55 -3.07 3.22
N GLY A 77 -13.37 -3.73 2.08
CA GLY A 77 -12.75 -5.06 2.02
C GLY A 77 -11.38 -5.07 2.72
N GLY A 78 -10.56 -4.06 2.46
CA GLY A 78 -9.24 -3.93 3.08
C GLY A 78 -9.26 -3.76 4.59
N LEU A 79 -10.25 -3.04 5.15
CA LEU A 79 -10.46 -2.95 6.60
C LEU A 79 -10.68 -4.34 7.21
N PHE A 80 -11.59 -5.14 6.64
CA PHE A 80 -11.83 -6.51 7.09
C PHE A 80 -10.59 -7.42 6.90
N GLY A 81 -9.84 -7.21 5.82
CA GLY A 81 -8.61 -7.95 5.54
C GLY A 81 -7.54 -7.75 6.61
N VAL A 82 -7.31 -6.51 7.07
CA VAL A 82 -6.31 -6.22 8.13
C VAL A 82 -6.67 -6.89 9.46
N PHE A 83 -7.93 -6.84 9.89
CA PHE A 83 -8.35 -7.49 11.14
C PHE A 83 -8.27 -9.02 11.07
N SER A 84 -8.37 -9.58 9.85
CA SER A 84 -8.33 -11.01 9.63
C SER A 84 -6.92 -11.61 9.70
N VAL A 85 -5.85 -10.80 9.57
CA VAL A 85 -4.45 -11.28 9.50
C VAL A 85 -4.12 -12.24 10.65
N LYS A 86 -4.35 -11.82 11.90
CA LYS A 86 -4.03 -12.62 13.09
C LYS A 86 -4.78 -13.95 13.14
N PHE A 87 -6.04 -13.95 12.68
CA PHE A 87 -6.86 -15.15 12.65
C PHE A 87 -6.32 -16.17 11.64
N PHE A 88 -6.02 -15.72 10.42
CA PHE A 88 -5.50 -16.59 9.36
C PHE A 88 -4.10 -17.11 9.68
N THR A 89 -3.19 -16.24 10.16
CA THR A 89 -1.82 -16.66 10.49
C THR A 89 -1.78 -17.59 11.69
N GLY A 90 -2.56 -17.31 12.74
CA GLY A 90 -2.59 -18.16 13.94
C GLY A 90 -3.18 -19.56 13.71
N LYS A 91 -4.13 -19.71 12.77
CA LYS A 91 -4.72 -21.03 12.47
C LYS A 91 -3.98 -21.80 11.38
N LEU A 92 -3.52 -21.10 10.33
CA LEU A 92 -3.01 -21.75 9.11
C LEU A 92 -1.49 -21.61 8.96
N GLY A 93 -0.85 -20.72 9.70
CA GLY A 93 0.51 -20.27 9.42
C GLY A 93 0.58 -19.32 8.21
N CYS A 94 1.69 -18.60 8.06
CA CYS A 94 1.83 -17.55 7.04
C CYS A 94 1.67 -18.08 5.60
N LYS A 95 2.32 -19.21 5.28
CA LYS A 95 2.30 -19.83 3.95
C LYS A 95 0.88 -20.20 3.51
N ARG A 96 0.15 -20.96 4.33
CA ARG A 96 -1.19 -21.44 3.95
C ARG A 96 -2.21 -20.30 3.95
N ALA A 97 -2.08 -19.34 4.86
CA ALA A 97 -2.87 -18.11 4.83
C ALA A 97 -2.71 -17.37 3.50
N MET A 98 -1.48 -17.32 2.95
CA MET A 98 -1.20 -16.66 1.68
C MET A 98 -1.82 -17.40 0.49
N ILE A 99 -1.79 -18.75 0.48
CA ILE A 99 -2.52 -19.55 -0.53
C ILE A 99 -4.02 -19.24 -0.45
N GLY A 100 -4.60 -19.26 0.76
CA GLY A 100 -6.01 -18.92 0.97
C GLY A 100 -6.37 -17.51 0.48
N ASN A 101 -5.51 -16.53 0.72
CA ASN A 101 -5.67 -15.17 0.22
C ASN A 101 -5.77 -15.10 -1.32
N ASN A 102 -4.88 -15.80 -2.03
CA ASN A 102 -4.92 -15.84 -3.50
C ASN A 102 -6.18 -16.53 -4.03
N LEU A 103 -6.69 -17.56 -3.35
CA LEU A 103 -7.96 -18.19 -3.72
C LEU A 103 -9.11 -17.18 -3.63
N ILE A 104 -9.12 -16.32 -2.60
CA ILE A 104 -10.10 -15.23 -2.48
C ILE A 104 -9.96 -14.24 -3.65
N SER A 105 -8.72 -13.91 -4.06
CA SER A 105 -8.49 -13.06 -5.23
C SER A 105 -9.02 -13.68 -6.53
N ILE A 106 -8.79 -14.98 -6.73
CA ILE A 106 -9.28 -15.74 -7.90
C ILE A 106 -10.81 -15.77 -7.93
N ILE A 107 -11.46 -15.99 -6.78
CA ILE A 107 -12.92 -15.91 -6.67
C ILE A 107 -13.42 -14.51 -7.02
N GLY A 108 -12.76 -13.46 -6.49
CA GLY A 108 -13.08 -12.07 -6.83
C GLY A 108 -12.99 -11.78 -8.33
N ALA A 109 -11.98 -12.34 -9.00
CA ALA A 109 -11.84 -12.24 -10.46
C ALA A 109 -12.92 -13.00 -11.22
N GLY A 110 -13.31 -14.20 -10.77
CA GLY A 110 -14.46 -14.92 -11.34
C GLY A 110 -15.74 -14.09 -11.29
N VAL A 111 -16.03 -13.45 -10.15
CA VAL A 111 -17.17 -12.53 -9.98
C VAL A 111 -17.04 -11.31 -10.89
N MET A 112 -15.85 -10.70 -10.98
CA MET A 112 -15.61 -9.55 -11.86
C MET A 112 -15.80 -9.90 -13.34
N LEU A 113 -15.26 -11.01 -13.81
CA LEU A 113 -15.34 -11.44 -15.21
C LEU A 113 -16.78 -11.73 -15.64
N THR A 114 -17.57 -12.35 -14.76
CA THR A 114 -18.97 -12.70 -15.01
C THR A 114 -19.95 -11.52 -14.89
N SER A 115 -19.52 -10.38 -14.32
CA SER A 115 -20.37 -9.19 -14.12
C SER A 115 -21.02 -8.66 -15.41
N LYS A 116 -20.28 -8.66 -16.53
CA LYS A 116 -20.80 -8.25 -17.85
C LYS A 116 -21.87 -9.19 -18.37
N TRP A 117 -21.64 -10.50 -18.25
CA TRP A 117 -22.59 -11.52 -18.69
C TRP A 117 -23.89 -11.45 -17.90
N ALA A 118 -23.79 -11.21 -16.59
CA ALA A 118 -24.93 -11.06 -15.70
C ALA A 118 -25.60 -9.68 -15.74
N GLN A 119 -25.04 -8.70 -16.48
CA GLN A 119 -25.51 -7.31 -16.52
C GLN A 119 -25.74 -6.72 -15.10
N SER A 120 -24.82 -7.01 -14.18
CA SER A 120 -24.94 -6.66 -12.76
C SER A 120 -23.76 -5.81 -12.30
N PHE A 121 -24.05 -4.56 -11.91
CA PHE A 121 -23.06 -3.71 -11.26
C PHE A 121 -22.82 -4.10 -9.80
N GLU A 122 -23.75 -4.81 -9.16
CA GLU A 122 -23.61 -5.33 -7.80
C GLU A 122 -22.47 -6.37 -7.71
N MET A 123 -22.28 -7.18 -8.75
CA MET A 123 -21.14 -8.09 -8.85
C MET A 123 -19.80 -7.33 -8.85
N ILE A 124 -19.73 -6.15 -9.48
CA ILE A 124 -18.54 -5.30 -9.45
C ILE A 124 -18.25 -4.86 -8.00
N ILE A 125 -19.29 -4.44 -7.26
CA ILE A 125 -19.17 -4.01 -5.87
C ILE A 125 -18.64 -5.15 -4.99
N ILE A 126 -19.18 -6.37 -5.13
CA ILE A 126 -18.74 -7.57 -4.40
C ILE A 126 -17.29 -7.92 -4.76
N ALA A 127 -16.95 -7.94 -6.05
CA ALA A 127 -15.60 -8.23 -6.51
C ALA A 127 -14.58 -7.21 -5.97
N ARG A 128 -14.93 -5.92 -5.93
CA ARG A 128 -14.08 -4.89 -5.33
C ARG A 128 -13.85 -5.12 -3.83
N ALA A 129 -14.87 -5.56 -3.09
CA ALA A 129 -14.72 -5.93 -1.69
C ALA A 129 -13.76 -7.12 -1.51
N LEU A 130 -13.89 -8.16 -2.33
CA LEU A 130 -13.01 -9.34 -2.30
C LEU A 130 -11.55 -8.97 -2.65
N PHE A 131 -11.35 -8.15 -3.68
CA PHE A 131 -10.03 -7.64 -4.03
C PHE A 131 -9.43 -6.77 -2.91
N GLY A 132 -10.25 -5.97 -2.24
CA GLY A 132 -9.85 -5.18 -1.08
C GLY A 132 -9.36 -6.03 0.07
N PHE A 133 -10.17 -7.03 0.43
CA PHE A 133 -9.82 -8.02 1.47
C PHE A 133 -8.50 -8.71 1.12
N SER A 134 -8.38 -9.20 -0.11
CA SER A 134 -7.20 -9.89 -0.60
C SER A 134 -5.96 -9.00 -0.64
N ALA A 135 -6.11 -7.72 -0.96
CA ALA A 135 -5.02 -6.75 -1.03
C ALA A 135 -4.46 -6.45 0.36
N ALA A 136 -5.32 -6.21 1.35
CA ALA A 136 -4.91 -5.95 2.72
C ALA A 136 -4.25 -7.17 3.36
N LEU A 137 -4.93 -8.32 3.32
CA LEU A 137 -4.42 -9.56 3.88
C LEU A 137 -3.13 -9.98 3.17
N GLY A 138 -3.10 -9.95 1.84
CA GLY A 138 -1.92 -10.29 1.03
C GLY A 138 -0.70 -9.40 1.30
N THR A 139 -0.89 -8.08 1.43
CA THR A 139 0.23 -7.16 1.73
C THR A 139 0.80 -7.41 3.13
N SER A 140 -0.07 -7.66 4.12
CA SER A 140 0.36 -7.97 5.48
C SER A 140 1.09 -9.31 5.57
N LEU A 141 0.55 -10.36 4.93
CA LEU A 141 1.18 -11.68 4.87
C LEU A 141 2.52 -11.61 4.14
N HIS A 142 2.62 -10.87 3.04
CA HIS A 142 3.86 -10.66 2.31
C HIS A 142 4.95 -10.06 3.21
N LEU A 143 4.66 -8.96 3.91
CA LEU A 143 5.63 -8.33 4.83
C LEU A 143 6.05 -9.27 5.97
N MET A 144 5.10 -10.00 6.55
CA MET A 144 5.37 -10.96 7.61
C MET A 144 6.28 -12.10 7.11
N TYR A 145 5.96 -12.69 5.96
CA TYR A 145 6.75 -13.75 5.35
C TYR A 145 8.18 -13.27 5.06
N LEU A 146 8.33 -12.09 4.44
CA LEU A 146 9.65 -11.48 4.18
C LEU A 146 10.45 -11.27 5.49
N GLY A 147 9.79 -10.80 6.55
CA GLY A 147 10.41 -10.62 7.86
C GLY A 147 10.85 -11.94 8.50
N GLU A 148 10.12 -13.02 8.26
CA GLU A 148 10.38 -14.34 8.84
C GLU A 148 11.44 -15.16 8.10
N ILE A 149 11.62 -14.93 6.79
CA ILE A 149 12.65 -15.61 6.01
C ILE A 149 14.00 -14.88 5.99
N SER A 150 14.01 -13.58 6.33
CA SER A 150 15.18 -12.73 6.16
C SER A 150 16.13 -12.76 7.38
N PRO A 151 17.44 -12.98 7.16
CA PRO A 151 18.48 -12.72 8.13
C PRO A 151 18.43 -11.27 8.59
N ARG A 152 18.79 -11.04 9.86
CA ARG A 152 18.66 -9.73 10.52
C ARG A 152 19.40 -8.62 9.78
N GLN A 153 20.56 -8.91 9.20
CA GLN A 153 21.42 -7.96 8.50
C GLN A 153 20.80 -7.43 7.21
N ILE A 154 19.97 -8.23 6.52
CA ILE A 154 19.41 -7.89 5.21
C ILE A 154 17.90 -7.70 5.21
N ARG A 155 17.25 -7.89 6.37
CA ARG A 155 15.81 -7.76 6.55
C ARG A 155 15.24 -6.43 6.04
N GLY A 156 15.97 -5.33 6.26
CA GLY A 156 15.56 -4.01 5.76
C GLY A 156 15.44 -3.97 4.24
N SER A 157 16.49 -4.39 3.53
CA SER A 157 16.51 -4.44 2.06
C SER A 157 15.48 -5.42 1.49
N VAL A 158 15.31 -6.57 2.12
CA VAL A 158 14.28 -7.56 1.71
C VAL A 158 12.88 -6.98 1.90
N THR A 159 12.62 -6.31 3.02
CA THR A 159 11.30 -5.69 3.30
C THR A 159 11.00 -4.55 2.32
N LEU A 160 12.02 -3.80 1.87
CA LEU A 160 11.87 -2.74 0.88
C LEU A 160 11.31 -3.25 -0.46
N THR A 161 11.60 -4.50 -0.84
CA THR A 161 11.05 -5.11 -2.06
C THR A 161 9.52 -5.11 -2.07
N SER A 162 8.87 -5.17 -0.91
CA SER A 162 7.41 -5.08 -0.79
C SER A 162 6.87 -3.74 -1.32
N ALA A 163 7.55 -2.62 -1.01
CA ALA A 163 7.20 -1.32 -1.54
C ALA A 163 7.44 -1.25 -3.05
N THR A 164 8.55 -1.83 -3.53
CA THR A 164 8.82 -1.93 -4.98
C THR A 164 7.74 -2.72 -5.72
N PHE A 165 7.30 -3.86 -5.19
CA PHE A 165 6.21 -4.64 -5.78
C PHE A 165 4.88 -3.90 -5.73
N LEU A 166 4.61 -3.13 -4.68
CA LEU A 166 3.43 -2.26 -4.61
C LEU A 166 3.44 -1.23 -5.75
N SER A 167 4.56 -0.53 -5.94
CA SER A 167 4.71 0.46 -7.02
C SER A 167 4.67 -0.18 -8.40
N LEU A 168 5.26 -1.36 -8.57
CA LEU A 168 5.18 -2.16 -9.79
C LEU A 168 3.74 -2.57 -10.12
N GLY A 169 2.96 -2.95 -9.10
CA GLY A 169 1.54 -3.21 -9.23
C GLY A 169 0.78 -1.99 -9.73
N LYS A 170 1.05 -0.82 -9.15
CA LYS A 170 0.41 0.45 -9.58
C LYS A 170 0.72 0.80 -11.03
N LEU A 171 1.99 0.72 -11.43
CA LEU A 171 2.40 0.93 -12.82
C LEU A 171 1.70 -0.06 -13.75
N SER A 172 1.66 -1.34 -13.37
CA SER A 172 1.01 -2.39 -14.17
C SER A 172 -0.48 -2.12 -14.34
N GLY A 173 -1.16 -1.64 -13.29
CA GLY A 173 -2.58 -1.24 -13.37
C GLY A 173 -2.81 -0.11 -14.38
N GLN A 174 -1.90 0.87 -14.45
CA GLN A 174 -1.97 1.96 -15.43
C GLN A 174 -1.61 1.49 -16.85
N PHE A 175 -0.62 0.61 -16.97
CA PHE A 175 -0.19 0.03 -18.25
C PHE A 175 -1.30 -0.82 -18.88
N PHE A 176 -1.85 -1.80 -18.16
CA PHE A 176 -2.97 -2.60 -18.66
C PHE A 176 -4.26 -1.78 -18.81
N GLY A 177 -4.38 -0.64 -18.12
CA GLY A 177 -5.46 0.33 -18.26
C GLY A 177 -5.43 1.18 -19.54
N LEU A 178 -4.37 1.12 -20.35
CA LEU A 178 -4.31 1.75 -21.67
C LEU A 178 -5.39 1.14 -22.59
N THR A 179 -6.08 1.97 -23.38
CA THR A 179 -7.16 1.49 -24.27
C THR A 179 -6.62 0.62 -25.41
N GLU A 180 -5.38 0.85 -25.80
CA GLU A 180 -4.61 0.10 -26.79
C GLU A 180 -4.24 -1.31 -26.32
N ILE A 181 -4.31 -1.57 -25.00
CA ILE A 181 -3.93 -2.85 -24.39
C ILE A 181 -5.17 -3.62 -23.93
N LEU A 182 -5.76 -3.26 -22.80
CA LEU A 182 -6.93 -3.93 -22.23
C LEU A 182 -7.97 -2.94 -21.66
N GLY A 183 -7.62 -1.67 -21.48
CA GLY A 183 -8.49 -0.63 -20.91
C GLY A 183 -9.56 -0.10 -21.85
N GLY A 184 -9.97 -0.88 -22.86
CA GLY A 184 -11.07 -0.55 -23.76
C GLY A 184 -12.44 -0.89 -23.17
N GLN A 185 -13.51 -0.50 -23.88
CA GLN A 185 -14.89 -0.76 -23.47
C GLN A 185 -15.21 -2.26 -23.32
N ASP A 186 -14.64 -3.10 -24.18
CA ASP A 186 -14.93 -4.53 -24.20
C ASP A 186 -14.16 -5.33 -23.16
N MET A 187 -13.01 -4.83 -22.68
CA MET A 187 -12.05 -5.61 -21.90
C MET A 187 -11.82 -5.10 -20.46
N TRP A 188 -12.56 -4.07 -20.00
CA TRP A 188 -12.35 -3.48 -18.67
C TRP A 188 -12.49 -4.48 -17.49
N ASN A 189 -13.39 -5.47 -17.60
CA ASN A 189 -13.58 -6.51 -16.57
C ASN A 189 -12.38 -7.48 -16.53
N ILE A 190 -11.71 -7.67 -17.68
CA ILE A 190 -10.48 -8.46 -17.78
C ILE A 190 -9.31 -7.69 -17.18
N VAL A 191 -9.17 -6.39 -17.45
CA VAL A 191 -8.16 -5.51 -16.79
C VAL A 191 -8.21 -5.69 -15.27
N LEU A 192 -9.40 -5.53 -14.68
CA LEU A 192 -9.56 -5.64 -13.24
C LEU A 192 -9.27 -7.05 -12.69
N SER A 193 -9.16 -8.06 -13.55
CA SER A 193 -8.94 -9.46 -13.21
C SER A 193 -7.53 -9.97 -13.54
N VAL A 194 -6.68 -9.18 -14.22
CA VAL A 194 -5.30 -9.54 -14.57
C VAL A 194 -4.49 -10.04 -13.36
N PRO A 195 -4.56 -9.42 -12.16
CA PRO A 195 -3.81 -9.91 -11.01
C PRO A 195 -4.14 -11.35 -10.62
N ALA A 196 -5.35 -11.85 -10.89
CA ALA A 196 -5.71 -13.23 -10.56
C ALA A 196 -4.84 -14.27 -11.29
N CYS A 197 -4.27 -13.93 -12.45
CA CYS A 197 -3.27 -14.77 -13.10
C CYS A 197 -2.01 -14.92 -12.23
N LEU A 198 -1.54 -13.84 -11.62
CA LEU A 198 -0.39 -13.88 -10.70
C LEU A 198 -0.73 -14.59 -9.38
N SER A 199 -1.96 -14.44 -8.89
CA SER A 199 -2.48 -15.25 -7.78
C SER A 199 -2.44 -16.75 -8.10
N LEU A 200 -2.82 -17.15 -9.31
CA LEU A 200 -2.75 -18.55 -9.74
C LEU A 200 -1.31 -19.06 -9.75
N VAL A 201 -0.38 -18.29 -10.30
CA VAL A 201 1.06 -18.61 -10.26
C VAL A 201 1.53 -18.77 -8.82
N GLN A 202 1.13 -17.88 -7.91
CA GLN A 202 1.50 -17.98 -6.49
C GLN A 202 0.89 -19.22 -5.82
N VAL A 203 -0.38 -19.57 -6.09
CA VAL A 203 -1.03 -20.78 -5.56
C VAL A 203 -0.31 -22.04 -6.01
N LEU A 204 0.13 -22.09 -7.26
CA LEU A 204 0.85 -23.24 -7.82
C LEU A 204 2.30 -23.33 -7.31
N ALA A 205 2.98 -22.19 -7.15
CA ALA A 205 4.40 -22.18 -6.81
C ALA A 205 4.67 -22.28 -5.30
N LEU A 206 3.85 -21.65 -4.45
CA LEU A 206 4.09 -21.58 -3.01
C LEU A 206 4.15 -22.96 -2.31
N PRO A 207 3.35 -23.99 -2.69
CA PRO A 207 3.47 -25.34 -2.13
C PRO A 207 4.88 -25.91 -2.17
N PHE A 208 5.65 -25.63 -3.22
CA PHE A 208 7.03 -26.12 -3.40
C PHE A 208 8.08 -25.37 -2.59
N LEU A 209 7.74 -24.20 -2.04
CA LEU A 209 8.65 -23.35 -1.28
C LEU A 209 8.59 -23.69 0.22
N PRO A 210 9.69 -23.46 0.98
CA PRO A 210 9.73 -23.80 2.39
C PRO A 210 8.80 -22.91 3.21
N GLU A 211 8.22 -23.47 4.27
CA GLU A 211 7.54 -22.67 5.30
C GLU A 211 8.54 -21.72 5.99
N PRO A 212 8.07 -20.58 6.54
CA PRO A 212 8.95 -19.63 7.19
C PRO A 212 9.75 -20.27 8.34
N PRO A 213 11.09 -20.14 8.37
CA PRO A 213 11.93 -20.77 9.39
C PRO A 213 11.54 -20.37 10.82
N ARG A 214 11.23 -19.09 11.05
CA ARG A 214 10.80 -18.58 12.35
C ARG A 214 9.50 -19.21 12.84
N TYR A 215 8.55 -19.43 11.95
CA TYR A 215 7.30 -20.12 12.27
C TYR A 215 7.57 -21.58 12.68
N LEU A 216 8.44 -22.28 11.93
CA LEU A 216 8.82 -23.66 12.24
C LEU A 216 9.56 -23.77 13.59
N PHE A 217 10.40 -22.79 13.89
CA PHE A 217 11.17 -22.77 15.13
C PHE A 217 10.32 -22.39 16.35
N ILE A 218 9.65 -21.23 16.30
CA ILE A 218 8.97 -20.64 17.47
C ILE A 218 7.61 -21.31 17.71
N GLU A 219 6.77 -21.43 16.67
CA GLU A 219 5.40 -21.96 16.84
C GLU A 219 5.35 -23.49 16.77
N LYS A 220 6.10 -24.11 15.85
CA LYS A 220 6.10 -25.57 15.69
C LYS A 220 7.15 -26.30 16.53
N ARG A 221 8.14 -25.57 17.09
CA ARG A 221 9.24 -26.15 17.88
C ARG A 221 9.98 -27.28 17.14
N ASP A 222 10.16 -27.12 15.83
CA ASP A 222 10.83 -28.08 14.95
C ASP A 222 12.14 -27.51 14.39
N ASP A 223 13.22 -27.72 15.16
CA ASP A 223 14.57 -27.27 14.84
C ASP A 223 15.09 -27.87 13.54
N LYS A 224 14.74 -29.14 13.26
CA LYS A 224 15.20 -29.84 12.05
C LYS A 224 14.53 -29.27 10.82
N ALA A 225 13.21 -29.03 10.87
CA ALA A 225 12.49 -28.38 9.78
C ALA A 225 12.95 -26.93 9.58
N CYS A 226 13.22 -26.19 10.66
CA CYS A 226 13.79 -24.84 10.60
C CYS A 226 15.13 -24.83 9.86
N LYS A 227 16.09 -25.68 10.26
CA LYS A 227 17.40 -25.80 9.61
C LYS A 227 17.27 -26.16 8.14
N LYS A 228 16.41 -27.12 7.80
CA LYS A 228 16.12 -27.51 6.40
C LYS A 228 15.52 -26.36 5.58
N ALA A 229 14.64 -25.56 6.19
CA ALA A 229 14.05 -24.39 5.53
C ALA A 229 15.11 -23.30 5.26
N LEU A 230 15.97 -23.00 6.25
CA LEU A 230 17.10 -22.06 6.08
C LEU A 230 18.04 -22.53 4.97
N GLN A 231 18.36 -23.83 4.94
CA GLN A 231 19.24 -24.39 3.92
C GLN A 231 18.66 -24.29 2.51
N ARG A 232 17.33 -24.46 2.36
CA ARG A 232 16.65 -24.28 1.07
C ARG A 232 16.60 -22.82 0.62
N LEU A 233 16.51 -21.88 1.55
CA LEU A 233 16.42 -20.45 1.26
C LEU A 233 17.79 -19.87 0.91
N TRP A 234 18.79 -20.14 1.74
CA TRP A 234 20.05 -19.41 1.76
C TRP A 234 21.27 -20.27 1.38
N GLY A 235 21.06 -21.56 1.06
CA GLY A 235 22.11 -22.49 0.66
C GLY A 235 22.59 -23.43 1.79
N PRO A 236 23.55 -24.33 1.53
CA PRO A 236 24.07 -25.23 2.57
C PRO A 236 24.78 -24.44 3.68
N GLY A 237 24.45 -24.74 4.94
CA GLY A 237 25.02 -24.08 6.11
C GLY A 237 24.48 -24.62 7.43
N GLU A 238 25.15 -24.27 8.53
CA GLU A 238 24.76 -24.67 9.89
C GLU A 238 23.73 -23.71 10.53
N TYR A 239 23.71 -22.43 10.14
CA TYR A 239 22.76 -21.40 10.60
C TYR A 239 22.55 -21.30 12.12
N LYS A 240 23.58 -21.65 12.92
CA LYS A 240 23.50 -21.62 14.38
C LYS A 240 23.20 -20.23 14.92
N GLN A 241 23.87 -19.21 14.39
CA GLN A 241 23.68 -17.83 14.82
C GLN A 241 22.22 -17.37 14.64
N GLU A 242 21.62 -17.69 13.49
CA GLU A 242 20.24 -17.34 13.17
C GLU A 242 19.25 -18.09 14.06
N MET A 243 19.52 -19.35 14.39
CA MET A 243 18.70 -20.14 15.31
C MET A 243 18.84 -19.66 16.76
N ASP A 244 20.04 -19.30 17.21
CA ASP A 244 20.29 -18.71 18.54
C ASP A 244 19.58 -17.36 18.67
N GLU A 245 19.59 -16.54 17.61
CA GLU A 245 18.81 -15.30 17.56
C GLU A 245 17.30 -15.56 17.67
N MET A 246 16.78 -16.58 16.98
CA MET A 246 15.36 -16.97 17.08
C MET A 246 15.00 -17.46 18.49
N LEU A 247 15.92 -18.16 19.16
CA LEU A 247 15.75 -18.58 20.55
C LEU A 247 15.67 -17.37 21.50
N MET A 248 16.55 -16.38 21.31
CA MET A 248 16.50 -15.14 22.10
C MET A 248 15.20 -14.36 21.86
N GLU A 249 14.71 -14.32 20.62
CA GLU A 249 13.40 -13.72 20.30
C GLU A 249 12.24 -14.48 20.96
N GLN A 250 12.29 -15.81 20.98
CA GLN A 250 11.29 -16.65 21.65
C GLN A 250 11.27 -16.36 23.16
N LEU A 251 12.43 -16.39 23.82
CA LEU A 251 12.55 -16.11 25.25
C LEU A 251 12.05 -14.70 25.60
N ALA A 252 12.35 -13.71 24.77
CA ALA A 252 11.85 -12.35 24.95
C ALA A 252 10.33 -12.25 24.77
N SER A 253 9.75 -13.02 23.84
CA SER A 253 8.30 -13.08 23.61
C SER A 253 7.56 -13.83 24.72
N GLU A 254 8.19 -14.85 25.33
CA GLU A 254 7.65 -15.56 26.49
C GLU A 254 7.71 -14.68 27.76
N ALA A 255 8.78 -13.89 27.93
CA ALA A 255 8.92 -12.96 29.05
C ALA A 255 7.96 -11.76 28.99
N ALA A 256 7.59 -11.31 27.78
CA ALA A 256 6.68 -10.19 27.57
C ALA A 256 5.64 -10.53 26.48
N PRO A 257 4.48 -11.11 26.86
CA PRO A 257 3.48 -11.53 25.89
C PRO A 257 3.01 -10.33 25.04
N PRO A 258 2.73 -10.56 23.75
CA PRO A 258 2.33 -9.49 22.84
C PRO A 258 1.03 -8.85 23.33
N LYS A 259 1.04 -7.51 23.43
CA LYS A 259 -0.16 -6.77 23.86
C LYS A 259 -1.26 -6.90 22.82
N SER A 260 -2.49 -7.08 23.30
CA SER A 260 -3.67 -6.94 22.42
C SER A 260 -3.78 -5.50 21.92
N PHE A 261 -4.42 -5.31 20.77
CA PHE A 261 -4.71 -3.99 20.18
C PHE A 261 -5.32 -3.02 21.21
N LEU A 262 -6.33 -3.48 21.95
CA LEU A 262 -7.00 -2.68 23.00
C LEU A 262 -6.06 -2.35 24.17
N MET A 263 -5.18 -3.27 24.52
CA MET A 263 -4.20 -3.07 25.59
C MET A 263 -3.15 -2.03 25.18
N LEU A 264 -2.74 -2.02 23.91
CA LEU A 264 -1.78 -1.06 23.38
C LEU A 264 -2.36 0.36 23.41
N ILE A 265 -3.62 0.55 22.98
CA ILE A 265 -4.28 1.87 23.00
C ILE A 265 -4.45 2.40 24.42
N ARG A 266 -4.68 1.52 25.39
CA ARG A 266 -4.84 1.90 26.80
C ARG A 266 -3.51 2.18 27.51
N ASP A 267 -2.40 1.74 26.95
CA ASP A 267 -1.09 1.88 27.55
C ASP A 267 -0.55 3.30 27.45
N ARG A 268 -0.41 3.96 28.60
CA ARG A 268 0.06 5.35 28.69
C ARG A 268 1.53 5.49 28.31
N THR A 269 2.35 4.44 28.40
CA THR A 269 3.79 4.49 28.12
C THR A 269 4.11 4.62 26.62
N VAL A 270 3.19 4.17 25.76
CA VAL A 270 3.34 4.23 24.29
C VAL A 270 2.42 5.25 23.63
N ARG A 271 1.72 6.07 24.43
CA ARG A 271 0.65 6.95 23.95
C ARG A 271 1.15 7.97 22.94
N TRP A 272 2.31 8.57 23.18
CA TRP A 272 2.89 9.56 22.27
C TRP A 272 3.40 8.95 20.97
N GLN A 273 3.93 7.73 21.01
CA GLN A 273 4.30 6.97 19.81
C GLN A 273 3.06 6.66 18.97
N LEU A 274 1.95 6.26 19.61
CA LEU A 274 0.68 6.01 18.94
C LEU A 274 0.09 7.28 18.32
N ILE A 275 0.10 8.40 19.05
CA ILE A 275 -0.37 9.70 18.54
C ILE A 275 0.48 10.14 17.36
N THR A 276 1.80 10.10 17.47
CA THR A 276 2.74 10.47 16.41
C THR A 276 2.51 9.65 15.16
N MET A 277 2.41 8.33 15.31
CA MET A 277 2.14 7.41 14.19
C MET A 277 0.79 7.66 13.55
N SER A 278 -0.26 7.79 14.37
CA SER A 278 -1.61 8.05 13.86
C SER A 278 -1.66 9.36 13.08
N THR A 279 -1.07 10.43 13.62
CA THR A 279 -1.01 11.74 12.97
C THR A 279 -0.26 11.67 11.64
N ILE A 280 0.94 11.09 11.61
CA ILE A 280 1.74 10.99 10.37
C ILE A 280 1.03 10.15 9.32
N PHE A 281 0.39 9.04 9.69
CA PHE A 281 -0.38 8.22 8.74
C PHE A 281 -1.61 8.94 8.21
N CYS A 282 -2.34 9.67 9.08
CA CYS A 282 -3.46 10.50 8.66
C CYS A 282 -2.99 11.61 7.69
N CYS A 283 -1.91 12.32 8.01
CA CYS A 283 -1.31 13.34 7.13
C CYS A 283 -0.89 12.74 5.78
N ASN A 284 -0.29 11.55 5.76
CA ASN A 284 0.10 10.90 4.50
C ASN A 284 -1.10 10.61 3.62
N GLN A 285 -2.18 10.06 4.19
CA GLN A 285 -3.38 9.78 3.42
C GLN A 285 -4.03 11.08 2.96
N LEU A 286 -4.25 12.02 3.88
CA LEU A 286 -4.91 13.32 3.63
C LEU A 286 -4.09 14.28 2.77
N SER A 287 -2.81 14.00 2.50
CA SER A 287 -1.98 14.79 1.59
C SER A 287 -2.42 14.77 0.12
N GLY A 288 -3.42 13.94 -0.23
CA GLY A 288 -3.96 13.82 -1.58
C GLY A 288 -3.40 12.65 -2.40
N MET A 289 -2.41 11.91 -1.89
CA MET A 289 -1.81 10.78 -2.59
C MET A 289 -2.82 9.71 -2.99
N SER A 290 -3.69 9.30 -2.07
CA SER A 290 -4.70 8.27 -2.34
C SER A 290 -5.78 8.78 -3.30
N ALA A 291 -6.22 10.04 -3.16
CA ALA A 291 -7.15 10.68 -4.10
C ALA A 291 -6.62 10.71 -5.54
N ILE A 292 -5.36 11.13 -5.74
CA ILE A 292 -4.77 11.11 -7.09
C ILE A 292 -4.62 9.67 -7.59
N SER A 293 -4.16 8.73 -6.76
CA SER A 293 -3.98 7.34 -7.19
C SER A 293 -5.28 6.69 -7.69
N ILE A 294 -6.42 7.07 -7.11
CA ILE A 294 -7.74 6.54 -7.48
C ILE A 294 -8.35 7.32 -8.65
N PHE A 295 -8.32 8.66 -8.59
CA PHE A 295 -9.07 9.55 -9.48
C PHE A 295 -8.17 10.29 -10.48
N ALA A 296 -6.97 9.77 -10.76
CA ALA A 296 -5.99 10.42 -11.64
C ALA A 296 -6.59 10.82 -12.99
N PHE A 297 -7.38 9.92 -13.60
CA PHE A 297 -8.03 10.17 -14.88
C PHE A 297 -8.93 11.42 -14.82
N ASP A 298 -9.85 11.47 -13.85
CA ASP A 298 -10.79 12.58 -13.68
C ASP A 298 -10.06 13.90 -13.36
N ILE A 299 -9.00 13.84 -12.55
CA ILE A 299 -8.19 15.00 -12.17
C ILE A 299 -7.49 15.59 -13.40
N PHE A 300 -6.83 14.77 -14.24
CA PHE A 300 -6.13 15.27 -15.42
C PHE A 300 -7.08 15.75 -16.52
N VAL A 301 -8.24 15.10 -16.69
CA VAL A 301 -9.29 15.61 -17.60
C VAL A 301 -9.75 17.00 -17.14
N LYS A 302 -10.03 17.17 -15.84
CA LYS A 302 -10.42 18.47 -15.27
C LYS A 302 -9.31 19.51 -15.35
N ALA A 303 -8.05 19.07 -15.32
CA ALA A 303 -6.87 19.92 -15.50
C ALA A 303 -6.69 20.44 -16.93
N GLY A 304 -7.48 19.97 -17.91
CA GLY A 304 -7.40 20.42 -19.30
C GLY A 304 -6.51 19.54 -20.19
N ILE A 305 -6.04 18.39 -19.69
CA ILE A 305 -5.30 17.43 -20.52
C ILE A 305 -6.28 16.73 -21.48
N PRO A 306 -5.97 16.65 -22.80
CA PRO A 306 -6.79 15.93 -23.76
C PRO A 306 -7.02 14.47 -23.31
N LYS A 307 -8.26 13.99 -23.39
CA LYS A 307 -8.67 12.65 -22.88
C LYS A 307 -7.84 11.50 -23.44
N GLU A 308 -7.39 11.62 -24.68
CA GLU A 308 -6.49 10.68 -25.35
C GLU A 308 -5.11 10.59 -24.69
N ASN A 309 -4.60 11.70 -24.16
CA ASN A 309 -3.28 11.78 -23.54
C ASN A 309 -3.30 11.44 -22.05
N VAL A 310 -4.44 11.57 -21.36
CA VAL A 310 -4.56 11.37 -19.91
C VAL A 310 -4.00 10.02 -19.46
N ARG A 311 -4.25 8.94 -20.21
CA ARG A 311 -3.79 7.61 -19.83
C ARG A 311 -2.26 7.50 -19.85
N TYR A 312 -1.61 8.11 -20.84
CA TYR A 312 -0.16 8.20 -20.93
C TYR A 312 0.44 9.05 -19.80
N VAL A 313 -0.22 10.15 -19.45
CA VAL A 313 0.17 10.99 -18.31
C VAL A 313 0.07 10.19 -17.00
N THR A 314 -1.01 9.41 -16.82
CA THR A 314 -1.14 8.54 -15.63
C THR A 314 -0.07 7.45 -15.58
N LEU A 315 0.30 6.86 -16.72
CA LEU A 315 1.39 5.89 -16.80
C LEU A 315 2.73 6.51 -16.36
N GLY A 316 2.99 7.76 -16.77
CA GLY A 316 4.14 8.53 -16.32
C GLY A 316 4.19 8.69 -14.80
N LEU A 317 3.05 8.90 -14.13
CA LEU A 317 3.01 8.97 -12.67
C LEU A 317 3.50 7.66 -12.04
N GLY A 318 3.06 6.51 -12.54
CA GLY A 318 3.51 5.21 -12.04
C GLY A 318 5.01 4.98 -12.26
N LEU A 319 5.54 5.42 -13.40
CA LEU A 319 6.98 5.35 -13.67
C LEU A 319 7.77 6.20 -12.68
N SER A 320 7.32 7.43 -12.42
CA SER A 320 7.95 8.32 -11.43
C SER A 320 7.91 7.70 -10.02
N GLU A 321 6.80 7.07 -9.64
CA GLU A 321 6.63 6.43 -8.34
C GLU A 321 7.62 5.28 -8.14
N ILE A 322 7.82 4.42 -9.14
CA ILE A 322 8.79 3.32 -9.05
C ILE A 322 10.21 3.87 -8.96
N VAL A 323 10.59 4.80 -9.85
CA VAL A 323 11.94 5.37 -9.86
C VAL A 323 12.25 6.02 -8.51
N THR A 324 11.34 6.85 -8.00
CA THR A 324 11.52 7.49 -6.70
C THR A 324 11.52 6.47 -5.55
N SER A 325 10.66 5.45 -5.58
CA SER A 325 10.64 4.40 -4.55
C SER A 325 11.92 3.56 -4.52
N LEU A 326 12.64 3.40 -5.62
CA LEU A 326 13.93 2.72 -5.65
C LEU A 326 15.03 3.59 -5.04
N VAL A 327 14.97 4.90 -5.27
CA VAL A 327 15.95 5.88 -4.75
C VAL A 327 15.67 6.25 -3.29
N SER A 328 14.43 6.13 -2.81
CA SER A 328 14.03 6.58 -1.47
C SER A 328 14.78 5.91 -0.32
N GLY A 329 15.21 4.65 -0.49
CA GLY A 329 16.04 3.97 0.51
C GLY A 329 17.36 4.70 0.77
N LEU A 330 18.02 5.15 -0.29
CA LEU A 330 19.27 5.92 -0.21
C LEU A 330 19.04 7.30 0.42
N LEU A 331 17.91 7.94 0.09
CA LEU A 331 17.53 9.23 0.67
C LEU A 331 17.31 9.15 2.18
N ILE A 332 16.64 8.10 2.66
CA ILE A 332 16.41 7.88 4.09
C ILE A 332 17.73 7.68 4.85
N GLU A 333 18.65 6.90 4.29
CA GLU A 333 19.96 6.65 4.89
C GLU A 333 20.82 7.92 4.94
N TYR A 334 20.77 8.75 3.88
CA TYR A 334 21.53 9.99 3.81
C TYR A 334 20.93 11.09 4.70
N SER A 335 19.66 11.43 4.51
CA SER A 335 19.03 12.61 5.12
C SER A 335 18.44 12.38 6.52
N GLY A 336 18.17 11.14 6.93
CA GLY A 336 17.43 10.87 8.16
C GLY A 336 15.91 10.98 7.95
N ARG A 337 15.12 10.65 8.98
CA ARG A 337 13.66 10.49 8.84
C ARG A 337 12.94 11.81 9.03
N ARG A 338 13.36 12.62 10.01
CA ARG A 338 12.68 13.87 10.36
C ARG A 338 12.84 14.92 9.25
N PRO A 339 14.04 15.21 8.70
CA PRO A 339 14.23 16.10 7.55
C PRO A 339 13.39 15.72 6.34
N LEU A 340 13.30 14.42 6.09
CA LEU A 340 12.60 13.87 4.94
C LEU A 340 11.08 14.03 5.07
N LEU A 341 10.54 13.90 6.30
CA LEU A 341 9.13 14.13 6.60
C LEU A 341 8.75 15.61 6.53
N TRP A 342 9.40 16.48 7.32
CA TRP A 342 8.99 17.89 7.35
C TRP A 342 9.27 18.59 6.01
N GLY A 343 10.43 18.33 5.41
CA GLY A 343 10.80 18.92 4.12
C GLY A 343 9.88 18.44 3.00
N GLY A 344 9.62 17.13 2.92
CA GLY A 344 8.74 16.59 1.88
C GLY A 344 7.29 17.09 2.01
N TYR A 345 6.73 17.11 3.22
CA TYR A 345 5.40 17.71 3.45
C TYR A 345 5.36 19.21 3.13
N GLY A 346 6.44 19.94 3.44
CA GLY A 346 6.56 21.37 3.13
C GLY A 346 6.53 21.64 1.62
N PHE A 347 7.34 20.91 0.85
CA PHE A 347 7.35 21.00 -0.61
C PHE A 347 6.01 20.56 -1.23
N MET A 348 5.40 19.48 -0.73
CA MET A 348 4.07 19.04 -1.18
C MET A 348 3.01 20.12 -0.96
N SER A 349 3.03 20.83 0.17
CA SER A 349 2.12 21.93 0.44
C SER A 349 2.27 23.06 -0.58
N LEU A 350 3.51 23.49 -0.84
CA LEU A 350 3.80 24.51 -1.85
C LEU A 350 3.32 24.06 -3.24
N ILE A 351 3.57 22.82 -3.62
CA ILE A 351 3.14 22.27 -4.91
C ILE A 351 1.62 22.29 -5.02
N TRP A 352 0.87 21.94 -3.96
CA TRP A 352 -0.59 22.00 -4.01
C TRP A 352 -1.16 23.40 -4.17
N VAL A 353 -0.51 24.40 -3.57
CA VAL A 353 -0.86 25.81 -3.80
C VAL A 353 -0.61 26.17 -5.27
N LEU A 354 0.54 25.80 -5.84
CA LEU A 354 0.86 26.04 -7.25
C LEU A 354 -0.09 25.31 -8.21
N VAL A 355 -0.47 24.07 -7.90
CA VAL A 355 -1.49 23.31 -8.66
C VAL A 355 -2.82 24.05 -8.62
N THR A 356 -3.24 24.55 -7.46
CA THR A 356 -4.48 25.33 -7.35
C THR A 356 -4.42 26.59 -8.21
N ILE A 357 -3.32 27.35 -8.16
CA ILE A 357 -3.16 28.57 -8.96
C ILE A 357 -3.17 28.24 -10.47
N THR A 358 -2.38 27.28 -10.90
CA THR A 358 -2.29 26.89 -12.32
C THR A 358 -3.62 26.38 -12.86
N LEU A 359 -4.37 25.59 -12.09
CA LEU A 359 -5.71 25.13 -12.49
C LEU A 359 -6.75 26.25 -12.62
N ASN A 360 -6.62 27.33 -11.87
CA ASN A 360 -7.49 28.51 -12.02
C ASN A 360 -7.09 29.39 -13.20
N LEU A 361 -5.86 29.24 -13.71
CA LEU A 361 -5.35 29.96 -14.88
C LEU A 361 -5.29 29.10 -16.15
N LYS A 362 -5.84 27.88 -16.11
CA LYS A 362 -5.71 26.89 -17.19
C LYS A 362 -6.26 27.36 -18.54
N ASP A 363 -7.29 28.21 -18.51
CA ASP A 363 -7.98 28.70 -19.71
C ASP A 363 -7.25 29.90 -20.35
N THR A 364 -6.22 30.44 -19.69
CA THR A 364 -5.45 31.59 -20.21
C THR A 364 -4.45 31.16 -21.28
N TYR A 365 -3.75 30.04 -21.08
CA TYR A 365 -2.75 29.52 -22.02
C TYR A 365 -2.71 27.99 -22.03
N TYR A 366 -2.57 27.39 -23.22
CA TYR A 366 -2.56 25.94 -23.40
C TYR A 366 -1.48 25.21 -22.59
N TRP A 367 -0.33 25.86 -22.35
CA TRP A 367 0.81 25.26 -21.62
C TRP A 367 0.58 25.15 -20.11
N ILE A 368 -0.39 25.90 -19.56
CA ILE A 368 -0.66 25.88 -18.11
C ILE A 368 -1.21 24.52 -17.66
N SER A 369 -2.03 23.87 -18.49
CA SER A 369 -2.54 22.52 -18.21
C SER A 369 -1.40 21.50 -18.08
N TYR A 370 -0.38 21.60 -18.94
CA TYR A 370 0.82 20.76 -18.88
C TYR A 370 1.70 21.10 -17.67
N LEU A 371 1.77 22.38 -17.28
CA LEU A 371 2.45 22.79 -16.05
C LEU A 371 1.75 22.20 -14.80
N SER A 372 0.41 22.24 -14.73
CA SER A 372 -0.34 21.59 -13.65
C SER A 372 -0.04 20.10 -13.59
N ALA A 373 0.05 19.42 -14.74
CA ALA A 373 0.45 18.03 -14.78
C ALA A 373 1.87 17.82 -14.24
N ALA A 374 2.86 18.60 -14.70
CA ALA A 374 4.24 18.52 -14.22
C ALA A 374 4.35 18.74 -12.69
N LEU A 375 3.55 19.65 -12.13
CA LEU A 375 3.47 19.86 -10.68
C LEU A 375 2.90 18.64 -9.93
N ILE A 376 1.89 17.96 -10.50
CA ILE A 376 1.36 16.71 -9.91
C ILE A 376 2.42 15.59 -9.94
N PHE A 377 3.24 15.51 -10.99
CA PHE A 377 4.40 14.60 -11.02
C PHE A 377 5.41 14.94 -9.93
N LEU A 378 5.73 16.23 -9.78
CA LEU A 378 6.66 16.69 -8.76
C LEU A 378 6.14 16.36 -7.34
N PHE A 379 4.83 16.49 -7.11
CA PHE A 379 4.19 16.05 -5.87
C PHE A 379 4.44 14.56 -5.59
N PHE A 380 4.31 13.68 -6.58
CA PHE A 380 4.59 12.25 -6.43
C PHE A 380 6.05 11.99 -6.03
N VAL A 381 7.00 12.69 -6.65
CA VAL A 381 8.43 12.56 -6.34
C VAL A 381 8.70 12.97 -4.89
N PHE A 382 8.17 14.10 -4.43
CA PHE A 382 8.35 14.53 -3.04
C PHE A 382 7.61 13.65 -2.03
N PHE A 383 6.42 13.14 -2.37
CA PHE A 383 5.70 12.21 -1.50
C PHE A 383 6.45 10.89 -1.36
N CYS A 384 6.81 10.24 -2.48
CA CYS A 384 7.44 8.93 -2.49
C CYS A 384 8.87 8.98 -1.95
N GLY A 385 9.63 10.03 -2.28
CA GLY A 385 10.98 10.22 -1.77
C GLY A 385 11.00 10.73 -0.34
N GLY A 386 9.90 11.33 0.11
CA GLY A 386 9.77 12.03 1.39
C GLY A 386 8.93 11.26 2.43
N PRO A 387 7.73 11.76 2.78
CA PRO A 387 6.87 11.18 3.80
C PRO A 387 6.48 9.72 3.57
N GLY A 388 6.24 9.32 2.33
CA GLY A 388 5.82 7.96 1.98
C GLY A 388 6.85 6.91 2.39
N ALA A 389 8.13 7.15 2.08
CA ALA A 389 9.21 6.24 2.45
C ALA A 389 9.56 6.31 3.94
N ALA A 390 9.70 7.53 4.50
CA ALA A 390 10.09 7.73 5.89
C ALA A 390 9.08 7.13 6.89
N THR A 391 7.78 7.19 6.57
CA THR A 391 6.74 6.66 7.47
C THR A 391 6.79 5.13 7.58
N GLY A 392 7.14 4.45 6.49
CA GLY A 392 7.27 2.99 6.49
C GLY A 392 8.37 2.50 7.43
N THR A 393 9.50 3.21 7.49
CA THR A 393 10.61 2.89 8.40
C THR A 393 10.33 3.30 9.83
N LEU A 394 9.69 4.45 10.03
CA LEU A 394 9.43 5.03 11.36
C LEU A 394 8.56 4.09 12.23
N ASN A 395 7.62 3.35 11.64
CA ASN A 395 6.79 2.40 12.39
C ASN A 395 7.62 1.27 13.03
N ASN A 396 8.69 0.82 12.37
CA ASN A 396 9.58 -0.21 12.91
C ASN A 396 10.51 0.35 14.00
N GLU A 397 10.83 1.64 13.95
CA GLU A 397 11.78 2.30 14.84
C GLU A 397 11.13 2.76 16.16
N LEU A 398 9.86 3.20 16.13
CA LEU A 398 9.14 3.69 17.32
C LEU A 398 8.62 2.59 18.25
N PHE A 399 8.27 1.42 17.71
CA PHE A 399 7.69 0.33 18.50
C PHE A 399 8.68 -0.81 18.75
N THR A 400 8.71 -1.24 20.01
CA THR A 400 9.40 -2.46 20.45
C THR A 400 8.76 -3.69 19.82
N GLN A 401 9.52 -4.78 19.73
CA GLN A 401 9.09 -6.03 19.09
C GLN A 401 7.74 -6.55 19.63
N SER A 402 7.52 -6.45 20.95
CA SER A 402 6.28 -6.90 21.62
C SER A 402 5.03 -6.07 21.27
N ASN A 403 5.21 -4.79 20.92
CA ASN A 403 4.12 -3.86 20.60
C ASN A 403 3.91 -3.70 19.08
N ARG A 404 4.89 -4.11 18.27
CA ARG A 404 4.93 -3.85 16.82
C ARG A 404 3.75 -4.46 16.05
N LEU A 405 3.32 -5.68 16.40
CA LEU A 405 2.18 -6.33 15.75
C LEU A 405 0.87 -5.57 15.97
N ALA A 406 0.63 -5.11 17.21
CA ALA A 406 -0.56 -4.33 17.53
C ALA A 406 -0.51 -2.92 16.90
N ALA A 407 0.67 -2.31 16.81
CA ALA A 407 0.87 -1.05 16.09
C ALA A 407 0.61 -1.20 14.57
N PHE A 408 1.08 -2.28 13.94
CA PHE A 408 0.77 -2.57 12.54
C PHE A 408 -0.73 -2.71 12.28
N ALA A 409 -1.47 -3.32 13.20
CA ALA A 409 -2.93 -3.41 13.10
C ALA A 409 -3.60 -2.02 13.15
N LEU A 410 -3.17 -1.14 14.07
CA LEU A 410 -3.67 0.23 14.16
C LEU A 410 -3.38 1.04 12.90
N VAL A 411 -2.12 1.00 12.46
CA VAL A 411 -1.67 1.69 11.25
C VAL A 411 -2.40 1.18 10.02
N GLY A 412 -2.56 -0.15 9.91
CA GLY A 412 -3.32 -0.78 8.83
C GLY A 412 -4.78 -0.33 8.84
N PHE A 413 -5.42 -0.32 10.01
CA PHE A 413 -6.79 0.18 10.17
C PHE A 413 -6.90 1.65 9.72
N LEU A 414 -6.06 2.54 10.26
CA LEU A 414 -6.07 3.96 9.90
C LEU A 414 -5.85 4.19 8.40
N ARG A 415 -4.92 3.43 7.80
CA ARG A 415 -4.64 3.50 6.37
C ARG A 415 -5.88 3.16 5.55
N TRP A 416 -6.51 2.01 5.79
CA TRP A 416 -7.66 1.56 5.01
C TRP A 416 -8.91 2.39 5.31
N PHE A 417 -9.07 2.87 6.54
CA PHE A 417 -10.15 3.76 6.92
C PHE A 417 -10.06 5.10 6.19
N MET A 418 -8.88 5.73 6.20
CA MET A 418 -8.67 7.00 5.48
C MET A 418 -8.76 6.82 3.96
N PHE A 419 -8.29 5.69 3.43
CA PHE A 419 -8.47 5.34 2.02
C PHE A 419 -9.97 5.19 1.67
N ALA A 420 -10.77 4.59 2.55
CA ALA A 420 -12.22 4.48 2.39
C ALA A 420 -12.89 5.86 2.40
N MET A 421 -12.55 6.70 3.38
CA MET A 421 -13.08 8.06 3.48
C MET A 421 -12.77 8.86 2.22
N GLN A 422 -11.55 8.79 1.68
CA GLN A 422 -11.23 9.51 0.43
C GLN A 422 -11.96 8.95 -0.79
N GLY A 423 -12.04 7.63 -0.93
CA GLY A 423 -12.78 7.00 -2.02
C GLY A 423 -14.26 7.39 -2.05
N LEU A 424 -14.85 7.62 -0.89
CA LEU A 424 -16.26 8.00 -0.74
C LEU A 424 -16.49 9.51 -0.86
N ILE A 425 -15.67 10.34 -0.20
CA ILE A 425 -15.92 11.77 -0.03
C ILE A 425 -15.29 12.61 -1.16
N PHE A 426 -14.16 12.19 -1.73
CA PHE A 426 -13.42 13.01 -2.70
C PHE A 426 -14.23 13.37 -3.97
N PRO A 427 -15.03 12.46 -4.58
CA PRO A 427 -15.90 12.80 -5.71
C PRO A 427 -16.87 13.95 -5.41
N PHE A 428 -17.37 14.03 -4.18
CA PHE A 428 -18.24 15.13 -3.74
C PHE A 428 -17.44 16.41 -3.51
N ILE A 429 -16.26 16.34 -2.88
CA ILE A 429 -15.39 17.49 -2.67
C ILE A 429 -15.01 18.14 -4.01
N ILE A 430 -14.57 17.35 -4.99
CA ILE A 430 -14.16 17.89 -6.30
C ILE A 430 -15.34 18.44 -7.12
N LYS A 431 -16.56 17.98 -6.87
CA LYS A 431 -17.79 18.53 -7.48
C LYS A 431 -18.14 19.89 -6.87
N THR A 432 -18.01 20.03 -5.55
CA THR A 432 -18.38 21.26 -4.82
C THR A 432 -17.31 22.34 -4.86
N PHE A 433 -16.04 21.98 -4.65
CA PHE A 433 -14.93 22.94 -4.49
C PHE A 433 -14.11 23.16 -5.78
N GLY A 434 -14.31 22.35 -6.82
CA GLY A 434 -13.53 22.47 -8.06
C GLY A 434 -12.03 22.37 -7.80
N SER A 435 -11.24 23.31 -8.34
CA SER A 435 -9.79 23.41 -8.15
C SER A 435 -9.37 23.69 -6.70
N TYR A 436 -10.23 24.31 -5.89
CA TYR A 436 -9.90 24.66 -4.51
C TYR A 436 -9.79 23.44 -3.58
N CYS A 437 -10.22 22.24 -4.01
CA CYS A 437 -10.06 21.01 -3.23
C CYS A 437 -8.58 20.73 -2.89
N PHE A 438 -7.65 21.13 -3.77
CA PHE A 438 -6.21 20.94 -3.56
C PHE A 438 -5.65 21.81 -2.43
N THR A 439 -6.32 22.91 -2.06
CA THR A 439 -5.91 23.73 -0.90
C THR A 439 -6.11 22.98 0.43
N LEU A 440 -7.07 22.06 0.50
CA LEU A 440 -7.24 21.17 1.66
C LEU A 440 -6.05 20.22 1.80
N PHE A 441 -5.51 19.73 0.68
CA PHE A 441 -4.30 18.91 0.66
C PHE A 441 -3.05 19.74 0.99
N ALA A 442 -3.00 21.01 0.57
CA ALA A 442 -1.94 21.93 0.98
C ALA A 442 -1.95 22.15 2.49
N LEU A 443 -3.12 22.45 3.08
CA LEU A 443 -3.27 22.68 4.51
C LEU A 443 -2.86 21.46 5.34
N THR A 444 -3.35 20.27 4.98
CA THR A 444 -3.00 19.03 5.69
C THR A 444 -1.53 18.67 5.56
N SER A 445 -0.91 18.93 4.40
CA SER A 445 0.53 18.77 4.20
C SER A 445 1.32 19.79 5.04
N LEU A 446 0.89 21.05 5.11
CA LEU A 446 1.51 22.07 5.96
C LEU A 446 1.46 21.67 7.44
N LEU A 447 0.30 21.24 7.93
CA LEU A 447 0.15 20.76 9.31
C LEU A 447 1.03 19.55 9.58
N GLY A 448 1.15 18.61 8.62
CA GLY A 448 2.07 17.49 8.71
C GLY A 448 3.54 17.91 8.76
N SER A 449 3.93 18.93 7.99
CA SER A 449 5.28 19.50 8.02
C SER A 449 5.59 20.13 9.38
N LEU A 450 4.69 20.97 9.89
CA LEU A 450 4.85 21.62 11.20
C LEU A 450 4.92 20.58 12.33
N TYR A 451 4.07 19.55 12.28
CA TYR A 451 4.08 18.46 13.25
C TYR A 451 5.41 17.69 13.23
N ALA A 452 5.89 17.30 12.04
CA ALA A 452 7.18 16.63 11.89
C ALA A 452 8.37 17.52 12.28
N PHE A 453 8.25 18.84 12.11
CA PHE A 453 9.29 19.77 12.51
C PHE A 453 9.35 19.94 14.04
N PHE A 454 8.22 20.14 14.72
CA PHE A 454 8.22 20.46 16.15
C PHE A 454 8.20 19.24 17.08
N ILE A 455 7.45 18.18 16.73
CA ILE A 455 7.11 17.10 17.67
C ILE A 455 7.91 15.83 17.40
N LEU A 456 8.26 15.55 16.14
CA LEU A 456 8.92 14.29 15.79
C LEU A 456 10.43 14.35 16.14
N PRO A 457 10.95 13.47 17.02
CA PRO A 457 12.39 13.34 17.23
C PRO A 457 13.06 12.63 16.04
N GLU A 458 14.35 12.88 15.84
CA GLU A 458 15.14 12.15 14.83
C GLU A 458 15.43 10.73 15.31
N THR A 459 15.26 9.75 14.42
CA THR A 459 15.44 8.32 14.70
C THR A 459 16.69 7.71 14.06
N LYS A 460 17.44 8.49 13.28
CA LYS A 460 18.70 8.06 12.66
C LYS A 460 19.76 7.72 13.73
N VAL A 461 20.06 6.42 13.84
CA VAL A 461 21.08 5.78 14.70
C VAL A 461 20.95 6.12 16.18
N MET A 462 20.10 5.35 16.86
CA MET A 462 20.13 5.19 18.31
C MET A 462 20.47 3.75 18.63
N ASP A 463 21.57 3.52 19.34
CA ASP A 463 21.80 2.24 20.03
C ASP A 463 20.57 1.87 20.87
N GLN A 464 20.36 0.58 21.14
CA GLN A 464 19.22 0.10 21.95
C GLN A 464 19.08 0.83 23.31
N HIS A 465 20.18 1.41 23.83
CA HIS A 465 20.18 2.22 25.03
C HIS A 465 19.56 3.62 24.82
N HIS A 466 19.79 4.24 23.66
CA HIS A 466 19.18 5.51 23.28
C HIS A 466 17.73 5.37 22.82
N GLN A 467 17.29 4.18 22.39
CA GLN A 467 15.86 3.90 22.17
C GLN A 467 15.02 4.11 23.44
N LYS A 468 15.57 3.77 24.62
CA LYS A 468 14.94 4.09 25.91
C LYS A 468 14.95 5.60 26.21
N MET A 469 15.98 6.33 25.78
CA MET A 469 16.08 7.79 25.93
C MET A 469 15.15 8.55 24.98
N ALA A 470 14.94 8.06 23.74
CA ALA A 470 13.90 8.57 22.82
C ALA A 470 12.49 8.40 23.38
N GLN A 471 12.23 7.24 24.01
CA GLN A 471 10.98 7.01 24.73
C GLN A 471 10.81 7.98 25.89
N LEU A 472 11.89 8.35 26.58
CA LEU A 472 11.89 9.36 27.65
C LEU A 472 11.71 10.79 27.14
N SER A 473 12.19 11.13 25.94
CA SER A 473 12.00 12.46 25.34
C SER A 473 10.58 12.70 24.79
N PHE A 474 9.76 11.64 24.68
CA PHE A 474 8.31 11.77 24.50
C PHE A 474 7.56 11.90 25.84
N ILE A 475 8.21 11.59 26.98
CA ILE A 475 7.60 11.60 28.31
C ILE A 475 7.87 12.93 29.04
N LEU A 476 9.00 13.59 28.74
CA LEU A 476 9.31 14.97 29.11
C LEU A 476 8.73 15.94 28.09
#